data_AF-A0A836QRB9-F1
#
_entry.id   AF-A0A836QRB9-F1
#
_cell.length_a   1.000
_cell.length_b   1.000
_cell.length_c   1.000
_cell.angle_alpha   90.00
_cell.angle_beta   90.00
_cell.angle_gamma   90.00
#
_symmetry.space_group_name_H-M   'P 1'
#
loop_
_entity.id
_entity.type
_entity.pdbx_description
1 polymer ?
#
loop_
_entity_poly.entity_id
_entity_poly.type
_entity_poly.pdbx_seq_one_letter_code
_entity_poly.pdbx_strand_id
1 'polypeptide(L)'
;MIHYLKEVVEDHFTRVYLACYARPAEHTELEAELKRTKACTHLMPSHLNKILSDDSWNFSNTWGIPSDDQIDELTNEIKNDLKFVYQNSPVKDAELRLLTSMVNSIKNIEIVSVVLAFLIPGKYCIIAPPPEHMIGFRRSSDKVNTLFRYFQDIRSLADTNEMSVFDIEKALWTIHQLKYKIPNYDPELTDTSWNAYLNDSHILRIRVKNLLDEIWGDNIDDDLKSRILKEKDPEVALILAMRHFEQSLWASVAKKVGRAKMDEIKLSAKKGNILIKLMEATEADSDLKKKAQRIWHKRNNAMHGLHDSAESSVSTTDVEEAIELNKLVN
;
A
#
# COMPACT_ATOMS: atom_id res chain seq x y z
N MET A 1 -10.85 0.11 22.00
CA MET A 1 -10.55 -0.35 20.62
C MET A 1 -10.47 -1.86 20.55
N ILE A 2 -9.47 -2.50 21.17
CA ILE A 2 -9.33 -3.97 21.22
C ILE A 2 -10.64 -4.68 21.62
N HIS A 3 -11.23 -4.28 22.74
CA HIS A 3 -12.45 -4.90 23.25
C HIS A 3 -13.62 -4.79 22.25
N TYR A 4 -13.71 -3.65 21.56
CA TYR A 4 -14.77 -3.35 20.62
C TYR A 4 -14.64 -4.13 19.31
N LEU A 5 -13.43 -4.19 18.73
CA LEU A 5 -13.20 -4.94 17.50
C LEU A 5 -13.44 -6.45 17.72
N LYS A 6 -13.07 -6.98 18.89
CA LYS A 6 -13.38 -8.37 19.26
C LYS A 6 -14.88 -8.61 19.34
N GLU A 7 -15.63 -7.76 20.03
CA GLU A 7 -17.10 -7.83 20.11
C GLU A 7 -17.75 -7.76 18.71
N VAL A 8 -17.31 -6.85 17.85
CA VAL A 8 -17.81 -6.74 16.47
C VAL A 8 -17.64 -8.04 15.69
N VAL A 9 -16.51 -8.73 15.86
CA VAL A 9 -16.24 -9.98 15.15
C VAL A 9 -17.01 -11.15 15.77
N GLU A 10 -16.89 -11.33 17.08
CA GLU A 10 -17.43 -12.50 17.79
C GLU A 10 -18.97 -12.46 17.81
N ASP A 11 -19.55 -11.28 18.05
CA ASP A 11 -20.98 -11.17 18.27
C ASP A 11 -21.72 -10.70 17.02
N HIS A 12 -21.13 -9.85 16.17
CA HIS A 12 -21.90 -9.14 15.14
C HIS A 12 -21.63 -9.59 13.70
N PHE A 13 -20.43 -10.07 13.36
CA PHE A 13 -20.05 -10.39 11.98
C PHE A 13 -21.08 -11.27 11.26
N THR A 14 -21.40 -12.45 11.82
CA THR A 14 -22.33 -13.41 11.17
C THR A 14 -23.74 -12.84 11.04
N ARG A 15 -24.20 -12.05 12.02
CA ARG A 15 -25.53 -11.40 11.99
C ARG A 15 -25.59 -10.32 10.90
N VAL A 16 -24.56 -9.49 10.80
CA VAL A 16 -24.44 -8.45 9.76
C VAL A 16 -24.29 -9.09 8.38
N TYR A 17 -23.50 -10.16 8.26
CA TYR A 17 -23.34 -10.91 7.02
C TYR A 17 -24.67 -11.50 6.55
N LEU A 18 -25.44 -12.13 7.46
CA LEU A 18 -26.78 -12.65 7.19
C LEU A 18 -27.72 -11.53 6.72
N ALA A 19 -27.73 -10.37 7.38
CA ALA A 19 -28.54 -9.22 6.95
C ALA A 19 -28.13 -8.70 5.56
N CYS A 20 -26.85 -8.77 5.20
CA CYS A 20 -26.33 -8.31 3.93
C CYS A 20 -26.58 -9.24 2.75
N TYR A 21 -26.69 -10.55 2.99
CA TYR A 21 -26.68 -11.58 1.93
C TYR A 21 -27.76 -12.65 2.08
N ALA A 22 -28.62 -12.56 3.09
CA ALA A 22 -29.64 -13.57 3.41
C ALA A 22 -29.09 -15.00 3.60
N ARG A 23 -27.79 -15.10 3.94
CA ARG A 23 -27.09 -16.36 4.24
C ARG A 23 -26.03 -16.13 5.31
N PRO A 24 -25.84 -17.03 6.29
CA PRO A 24 -24.76 -16.90 7.27
C PRO A 24 -23.40 -17.22 6.65
N ALA A 25 -22.34 -16.72 7.30
CA ALA A 25 -20.95 -17.06 7.02
C ALA A 25 -20.42 -17.96 8.16
N GLU A 26 -20.27 -19.24 7.87
CA GLU A 26 -19.78 -20.28 8.79
C GLU A 26 -18.25 -20.38 8.77
N HIS A 27 -17.57 -19.23 8.82
CA HIS A 27 -16.11 -19.16 8.70
C HIS A 27 -15.42 -19.93 9.83
N THR A 28 -15.92 -19.84 11.06
CA THR A 28 -15.35 -20.52 12.22
C THR A 28 -15.37 -22.05 12.08
N GLU A 29 -16.44 -22.62 11.52
CA GLU A 29 -16.54 -24.06 11.29
C GLU A 29 -15.53 -24.52 10.23
N LEU A 30 -15.42 -23.77 9.13
CA LEU A 30 -14.44 -24.03 8.07
C LEU A 30 -12.99 -23.95 8.59
N GLU A 31 -12.65 -22.90 9.34
CA GLU A 31 -11.34 -22.75 9.96
C GLU A 31 -11.02 -23.92 10.92
N ALA A 32 -12.01 -24.37 11.71
CA ALA A 32 -11.85 -25.52 12.60
C ALA A 32 -11.67 -26.84 11.84
N GLU A 33 -12.37 -27.04 10.72
CA GLU A 33 -12.19 -28.18 9.84
C GLU A 33 -10.78 -28.22 9.24
N LEU A 34 -10.33 -27.13 8.62
CA LEU A 34 -9.00 -27.03 8.00
C LEU A 34 -7.87 -27.24 9.01
N LYS A 35 -8.04 -26.77 10.25
CA LYS A 35 -7.11 -27.03 11.34
C LYS A 35 -7.06 -28.51 11.71
N ARG A 36 -8.22 -29.18 11.81
CA ARG A 36 -8.30 -30.62 12.11
C ARG A 36 -7.65 -31.47 11.03
N THR A 37 -7.82 -31.10 9.76
CA THR A 37 -7.22 -31.81 8.62
C THR A 37 -5.76 -31.43 8.35
N LYS A 38 -5.20 -30.49 9.13
CA LYS A 38 -3.82 -29.99 8.99
C LYS A 38 -3.54 -29.43 7.60
N ALA A 39 -4.50 -28.69 7.04
CA ALA A 39 -4.43 -28.17 5.67
C ALA A 39 -3.15 -27.36 5.37
N CYS A 40 -2.58 -26.67 6.36
CA CYS A 40 -1.35 -25.88 6.22
C CYS A 40 -0.06 -26.71 6.08
N THR A 41 -0.08 -27.98 6.52
CA THR A 41 1.09 -28.88 6.44
C THR A 41 0.88 -30.06 5.50
N HIS A 42 -0.39 -30.40 5.23
CA HIS A 42 -0.82 -31.49 4.36
C HIS A 42 -1.91 -30.97 3.42
N LEU A 43 -1.59 -29.95 2.62
CA LEU A 43 -2.53 -29.38 1.66
C LEU A 43 -2.96 -30.43 0.62
N MET A 44 -4.26 -30.44 0.32
CA MET A 44 -4.94 -31.32 -0.64
C MET A 44 -5.95 -30.49 -1.44
N PRO A 45 -6.28 -30.86 -2.69
CA PRO A 45 -7.26 -30.15 -3.51
C PRO A 45 -8.62 -29.99 -2.81
N SER A 46 -9.05 -31.01 -2.07
CA SER A 46 -10.30 -30.98 -1.30
C SER A 46 -10.36 -29.86 -0.26
N HIS A 47 -9.22 -29.46 0.33
CA HIS A 47 -9.18 -28.32 1.26
C HIS A 47 -9.46 -27.01 0.54
N LEU A 48 -8.88 -26.82 -0.65
CA LEU A 48 -9.10 -25.62 -1.47
C LEU A 48 -10.53 -25.58 -1.99
N ASN A 49 -11.04 -26.71 -2.50
CA ASN A 49 -12.43 -26.82 -2.95
C ASN A 49 -13.41 -26.50 -1.82
N LYS A 50 -13.13 -26.90 -0.58
CA LYS A 50 -13.96 -26.54 0.58
C LYS A 50 -13.97 -25.04 0.82
N ILE A 51 -12.81 -24.38 0.80
CA ILE A 51 -12.68 -22.93 0.96
C ILE A 51 -13.44 -22.18 -0.14
N LEU A 52 -13.34 -22.65 -1.38
CA LEU A 52 -13.89 -22.03 -2.58
C LEU A 52 -15.28 -22.57 -2.95
N SER A 53 -15.95 -23.21 -1.99
CA SER A 53 -17.33 -23.69 -2.13
C SER A 53 -18.31 -22.72 -1.51
N ASP A 54 -19.55 -22.85 -1.94
CA ASP A 54 -20.67 -22.18 -1.29
C ASP A 54 -21.13 -22.89 -0.02
N ASP A 55 -20.48 -23.93 0.50
CA ASP A 55 -21.00 -24.66 1.67
C ASP A 55 -21.01 -23.77 2.92
N SER A 56 -19.86 -23.16 3.21
CA SER A 56 -19.62 -22.43 4.45
C SER A 56 -19.86 -20.92 4.34
N TRP A 57 -20.03 -20.38 3.13
CA TRP A 57 -20.23 -18.94 2.90
C TRP A 57 -20.63 -18.67 1.45
N ASN A 58 -20.74 -17.40 1.05
CA ASN A 58 -21.24 -17.01 -0.26
C ASN A 58 -20.11 -16.74 -1.29
N PHE A 59 -19.30 -17.75 -1.59
CA PHE A 59 -18.12 -17.59 -2.44
C PHE A 59 -18.47 -17.32 -3.91
N SER A 60 -19.24 -18.20 -4.55
CA SER A 60 -19.47 -18.18 -6.00
C SER A 60 -20.24 -16.97 -6.49
N ASN A 61 -21.07 -16.39 -5.62
CA ASN A 61 -21.78 -15.13 -5.88
C ASN A 61 -20.84 -13.91 -5.91
N THR A 62 -19.62 -14.04 -5.41
CA THR A 62 -18.66 -12.94 -5.30
C THR A 62 -17.45 -13.15 -6.22
N TRP A 63 -16.97 -14.38 -6.38
CA TRP A 63 -15.79 -14.70 -7.18
C TRP A 63 -16.02 -15.87 -8.15
N GLY A 64 -15.25 -15.87 -9.24
CA GLY A 64 -15.22 -17.01 -10.15
C GLY A 64 -14.53 -18.22 -9.52
N ILE A 65 -15.08 -19.41 -9.75
CA ILE A 65 -14.52 -20.67 -9.27
C ILE A 65 -13.32 -21.05 -10.17
N PRO A 66 -12.11 -21.25 -9.62
CA PRO A 66 -10.97 -21.77 -10.39
C PRO A 66 -11.26 -23.15 -10.96
N SER A 67 -10.63 -23.51 -12.09
CA SER A 67 -10.77 -24.87 -12.62
C SER A 67 -10.06 -25.92 -11.76
N ASP A 68 -10.47 -27.18 -11.86
CA ASP A 68 -9.81 -28.29 -11.14
C ASP A 68 -8.30 -28.34 -11.42
N ASP A 69 -7.89 -28.12 -12.68
CA ASP A 69 -6.47 -28.04 -13.06
C ASP A 69 -5.72 -26.93 -12.29
N GLN A 70 -6.34 -25.75 -12.10
CA GLN A 70 -5.74 -24.66 -11.33
C GLN A 70 -5.63 -25.01 -9.85
N ILE A 71 -6.60 -25.74 -9.30
CA ILE A 71 -6.60 -26.18 -7.90
C ILE A 71 -5.51 -27.23 -7.66
N ASP A 72 -5.36 -28.18 -8.58
CA ASP A 72 -4.34 -29.22 -8.51
C ASP A 72 -2.92 -28.65 -8.68
N GLU A 73 -2.71 -27.75 -9.65
CA GLU A 73 -1.46 -27.04 -9.85
C GLU A 73 -1.09 -26.24 -8.60
N LEU A 74 -2.00 -25.39 -8.12
CA LEU A 74 -1.81 -24.57 -6.93
C LEU A 74 -1.42 -25.41 -5.71
N THR A 75 -2.15 -26.50 -5.46
CA THR A 75 -1.91 -27.38 -4.30
C THR A 75 -0.50 -27.94 -4.30
N ASN A 76 0.00 -28.33 -5.47
CA ASN A 76 1.34 -28.89 -5.63
C ASN A 76 2.44 -27.84 -5.50
N GLU A 77 2.25 -26.66 -6.11
CA GLU A 77 3.25 -25.58 -6.11
C GLU A 77 3.50 -25.00 -4.71
N ILE A 78 2.44 -24.82 -3.90
CA ILE A 78 2.55 -24.02 -2.68
C ILE A 78 2.82 -24.84 -1.42
N LYS A 79 2.68 -26.17 -1.46
CA LYS A 79 2.68 -27.04 -0.28
C LYS A 79 3.88 -26.83 0.65
N ASN A 80 5.07 -26.67 0.08
CA ASN A 80 6.30 -26.50 0.86
C ASN A 80 6.38 -25.11 1.48
N ASP A 81 6.20 -24.06 0.68
CA ASP A 81 6.29 -22.68 1.15
C ASP A 81 5.15 -22.35 2.13
N LEU A 82 3.94 -22.86 1.91
CA LEU A 82 2.82 -22.76 2.85
C LEU A 82 3.19 -23.36 4.22
N LYS A 83 3.79 -24.55 4.24
CA LYS A 83 4.26 -25.19 5.47
C LYS A 83 5.32 -24.35 6.17
N PHE A 84 6.30 -23.84 5.43
CA PHE A 84 7.35 -22.98 6.00
C PHE A 84 6.79 -21.69 6.58
N VAL A 85 5.88 -21.02 5.86
CA VAL A 85 5.22 -19.80 6.31
C VAL A 85 4.36 -20.05 7.54
N TYR A 86 3.58 -21.13 7.56
CA TYR A 86 2.74 -21.51 8.70
C TYR A 86 3.57 -21.77 9.96
N GLN A 87 4.73 -22.43 9.81
CA GLN A 87 5.61 -22.80 10.93
C GLN A 87 6.56 -21.68 11.36
N ASN A 88 6.51 -20.50 10.74
CA ASN A 88 7.49 -19.42 10.94
C ASN A 88 8.94 -19.90 10.71
N SER A 89 9.14 -20.82 9.76
CA SER A 89 10.46 -21.35 9.46
C SER A 89 11.36 -20.26 8.87
N PRO A 90 12.67 -20.21 9.21
CA PRO A 90 13.60 -19.17 8.76
C PRO A 90 14.05 -19.36 7.31
N VAL A 91 13.23 -20.02 6.48
CA VAL A 91 13.51 -20.21 5.07
C VAL A 91 13.37 -18.86 4.37
N LYS A 92 14.49 -18.37 3.84
CA LYS A 92 14.58 -17.08 3.15
C LYS A 92 13.47 -16.96 2.10
N ASP A 93 12.78 -15.82 2.07
CA ASP A 93 11.77 -15.44 1.07
C ASP A 93 10.59 -16.42 0.90
N ALA A 94 10.32 -17.31 1.86
CA ALA A 94 9.23 -18.29 1.74
C ALA A 94 7.85 -17.65 1.52
N GLU A 95 7.56 -16.55 2.20
CA GLU A 95 6.31 -15.80 2.01
C GLU A 95 6.22 -15.19 0.61
N LEU A 96 7.30 -14.57 0.11
CA LEU A 96 7.28 -13.96 -1.22
C LEU A 96 7.13 -15.01 -2.32
N ARG A 97 7.80 -16.16 -2.20
CA ARG A 97 7.62 -17.29 -3.11
C ARG A 97 6.19 -17.84 -3.05
N LEU A 98 5.64 -18.03 -1.85
CA LEU A 98 4.25 -18.47 -1.66
C LEU A 98 3.29 -17.57 -2.43
N LEU A 99 3.35 -16.24 -2.20
CA LEU A 99 2.49 -15.28 -2.88
C LEU A 99 2.68 -15.29 -4.40
N THR A 100 3.93 -15.39 -4.85
CA THR A 100 4.26 -15.43 -6.29
C THR A 100 3.66 -16.65 -6.96
N SER A 101 3.85 -17.85 -6.39
CA SER A 101 3.25 -19.08 -6.92
C SER A 101 1.73 -18.97 -6.94
N MET A 102 1.10 -18.59 -5.83
CA MET A 102 -0.35 -18.46 -5.77
C MET A 102 -0.93 -17.48 -6.81
N VAL A 103 -0.28 -16.33 -7.01
CA VAL A 103 -0.70 -15.33 -8.01
C VAL A 103 -0.52 -15.87 -9.43
N ASN A 104 0.52 -16.67 -9.70
CA ASN A 104 0.77 -17.23 -11.03
C ASN A 104 -0.25 -18.31 -11.41
N SER A 105 -0.61 -19.21 -10.49
CA SER A 105 -1.58 -20.29 -10.78
C SER A 105 -3.03 -19.76 -10.83
N ILE A 106 -3.43 -18.89 -9.89
CA ILE A 106 -4.82 -18.41 -9.79
C ILE A 106 -5.08 -17.14 -10.61
N LYS A 107 -4.08 -16.28 -10.80
CA LYS A 107 -4.16 -15.00 -11.55
C LYS A 107 -5.17 -13.98 -11.00
N ASN A 108 -5.79 -14.24 -9.87
CA ASN A 108 -6.75 -13.40 -9.18
C ASN A 108 -6.34 -13.21 -7.70
N ILE A 109 -6.04 -11.97 -7.29
CA ILE A 109 -5.48 -11.70 -5.96
C ILE A 109 -6.53 -11.86 -4.85
N GLU A 110 -7.80 -11.61 -5.16
CA GLU A 110 -8.90 -11.80 -4.22
C GLU A 110 -9.03 -13.27 -3.84
N ILE A 111 -9.05 -14.17 -4.82
CA ILE A 111 -9.11 -15.63 -4.57
C ILE A 111 -7.87 -16.10 -3.79
N VAL A 112 -6.68 -15.60 -4.16
CA VAL A 112 -5.44 -15.90 -3.40
C VAL A 112 -5.58 -15.48 -1.94
N SER A 113 -6.09 -14.28 -1.69
CA SER A 113 -6.28 -13.75 -0.34
C SER A 113 -7.28 -14.58 0.47
N VAL A 114 -8.36 -15.05 -0.17
CA VAL A 114 -9.37 -15.94 0.43
C VAL A 114 -8.72 -17.24 0.89
N VAL A 115 -7.99 -17.91 0.01
CA VAL A 115 -7.30 -19.17 0.35
C VAL A 115 -6.37 -18.97 1.53
N LEU A 116 -5.58 -17.89 1.53
CA LEU A 116 -4.64 -17.60 2.61
C LEU A 116 -5.33 -17.21 3.93
N ALA A 117 -6.42 -16.46 3.89
CA ALA A 117 -7.19 -16.06 5.06
C ALA A 117 -7.69 -17.26 5.84
N PHE A 118 -8.20 -18.29 5.14
CA PHE A 118 -8.67 -19.52 5.79
C PHE A 118 -7.53 -20.47 6.20
N LEU A 119 -6.44 -20.52 5.43
CA LEU A 119 -5.32 -21.40 5.77
C LEU A 119 -4.46 -20.85 6.91
N ILE A 120 -4.18 -19.54 6.96
CA ILE A 120 -3.34 -18.93 8.00
C ILE A 120 -3.98 -17.60 8.44
N PRO A 121 -5.13 -17.64 9.15
CA PRO A 121 -5.90 -16.45 9.55
C PRO A 121 -5.11 -15.49 10.44
N GLY A 122 -4.10 -15.99 11.16
CA GLY A 122 -3.19 -15.18 11.96
C GLY A 122 -2.20 -14.33 11.14
N LYS A 123 -2.09 -14.54 9.83
CA LYS A 123 -1.15 -13.80 8.95
C LYS A 123 -1.80 -13.16 7.74
N TYR A 124 -2.96 -13.64 7.32
CA TYR A 124 -3.60 -13.21 6.08
C TYR A 124 -5.09 -12.95 6.30
N CYS A 125 -5.66 -12.20 5.38
CA CYS A 125 -7.07 -11.85 5.36
C CYS A 125 -7.56 -11.70 3.92
N ILE A 126 -8.84 -11.42 3.73
CA ILE A 126 -9.40 -11.20 2.41
C ILE A 126 -9.08 -9.78 1.94
N ILE A 127 -8.58 -9.62 0.71
CA ILE A 127 -8.51 -8.31 0.05
C ILE A 127 -9.85 -8.04 -0.63
N ALA A 128 -10.57 -7.03 -0.12
CA ALA A 128 -11.90 -6.68 -0.60
C ALA A 128 -12.13 -5.17 -0.51
N PRO A 129 -13.02 -4.59 -1.34
CA PRO A 129 -13.25 -3.15 -1.36
C PRO A 129 -13.59 -2.52 0.00
N PRO A 130 -14.41 -3.13 0.89
CA PRO A 130 -14.77 -2.48 2.16
C PRO A 130 -13.55 -2.29 3.09
N PRO A 131 -12.77 -3.33 3.47
CA PRO A 131 -11.56 -3.11 4.26
C PRO A 131 -10.51 -2.24 3.55
N GLU A 132 -10.32 -2.38 2.22
CA GLU A 132 -9.42 -1.51 1.45
C GLU A 132 -9.78 -0.03 1.61
N HIS A 133 -11.07 0.29 1.49
CA HIS A 133 -11.57 1.65 1.69
C HIS A 133 -11.32 2.13 3.13
N MET A 134 -11.53 1.29 4.13
CA MET A 134 -11.36 1.62 5.55
C MET A 134 -9.91 1.97 5.91
N ILE A 135 -8.92 1.35 5.26
CA ILE A 135 -7.50 1.66 5.50
C ILE A 135 -6.87 2.57 4.43
N GLY A 136 -7.69 3.10 3.50
CA GLY A 136 -7.21 3.96 2.41
C GLY A 136 -6.21 3.24 1.49
N PHE A 137 -6.33 1.93 1.33
CA PHE A 137 -5.40 1.12 0.55
C PHE A 137 -5.68 1.25 -0.96
N ARG A 138 -4.61 1.35 -1.74
CA ARG A 138 -4.66 1.37 -3.21
C ARG A 138 -3.84 0.24 -3.79
N ARG A 139 -4.46 -0.51 -4.69
CA ARG A 139 -3.79 -1.58 -5.44
C ARG A 139 -2.79 -1.00 -6.43
N SER A 140 -1.70 -1.74 -6.64
CA SER A 140 -0.73 -1.46 -7.71
C SER A 140 -0.87 -2.48 -8.84
N SER A 141 -0.18 -2.25 -9.96
CA SER A 141 -0.13 -3.22 -11.07
C SER A 141 0.58 -4.52 -10.68
N ASP A 142 1.52 -4.46 -9.74
CA ASP A 142 2.18 -5.62 -9.18
C ASP A 142 1.26 -6.30 -8.16
N LYS A 143 0.68 -7.43 -8.57
CA LYS A 143 -0.25 -8.24 -7.78
C LYS A 143 0.39 -8.81 -6.51
N VAL A 144 1.65 -9.26 -6.59
CA VAL A 144 2.36 -9.88 -5.45
C VAL A 144 2.68 -8.80 -4.42
N ASN A 145 3.25 -7.68 -4.87
CA ASN A 145 3.54 -6.55 -4.00
C ASN A 145 2.25 -5.94 -3.40
N THR A 146 1.16 -5.90 -4.16
CA THR A 146 -0.15 -5.44 -3.66
C THR A 146 -0.63 -6.31 -2.49
N LEU A 147 -0.61 -7.63 -2.63
CA LEU A 147 -0.98 -8.54 -1.54
C LEU A 147 -0.04 -8.39 -0.34
N PHE A 148 1.26 -8.36 -0.59
CA PHE A 148 2.26 -8.26 0.47
C PHE A 148 2.08 -6.97 1.31
N ARG A 149 1.94 -5.81 0.66
CA ARG A 149 1.68 -4.54 1.34
C ARG A 149 0.37 -4.54 2.11
N TYR A 150 -0.70 -5.04 1.50
CA TYR A 150 -2.01 -5.12 2.14
C TYR A 150 -1.96 -5.96 3.43
N PHE A 151 -1.35 -7.14 3.38
CA PHE A 151 -1.21 -8.00 4.55
C PHE A 151 -0.34 -7.39 5.63
N GLN A 152 0.71 -6.65 5.27
CA GLN A 152 1.52 -5.91 6.26
C GLN A 152 0.72 -4.85 7.01
N ASP A 153 -0.17 -4.12 6.32
CA ASP A 153 -1.01 -3.10 6.96
C ASP A 153 -1.99 -3.73 7.95
N ILE A 154 -2.68 -4.80 7.53
CA ILE A 154 -3.64 -5.48 8.40
C ILE A 154 -2.93 -6.22 9.55
N ARG A 155 -1.73 -6.79 9.33
CA ARG A 155 -0.90 -7.35 10.42
C ARG A 155 -0.55 -6.31 11.47
N SER A 156 -0.17 -5.11 11.05
CA SER A 156 0.14 -4.04 11.99
C SER A 156 -1.06 -3.67 12.88
N LEU A 157 -2.28 -3.73 12.33
CA LEU A 157 -3.51 -3.56 13.11
C LEU A 157 -3.77 -4.76 14.03
N ALA A 158 -3.56 -5.98 13.53
CA ALA A 158 -3.77 -7.22 14.27
C ALA A 158 -2.85 -7.31 15.49
N ASP A 159 -1.56 -6.97 15.33
CA ASP A 159 -0.57 -6.93 16.40
C ASP A 159 -0.97 -5.92 17.49
N THR A 160 -1.44 -4.74 17.09
CA THR A 160 -1.86 -3.68 18.02
C THR A 160 -3.15 -4.06 18.77
N ASN A 161 -3.99 -4.90 18.18
CA ASN A 161 -5.29 -5.27 18.74
C ASN A 161 -5.34 -6.69 19.33
N GLU A 162 -4.23 -7.44 19.33
CA GLU A 162 -4.17 -8.83 19.81
C GLU A 162 -5.28 -9.70 19.19
N MET A 163 -5.43 -9.61 17.87
CA MET A 163 -6.42 -10.34 17.07
C MET A 163 -5.74 -11.06 15.91
N SER A 164 -6.42 -12.00 15.27
CA SER A 164 -5.93 -12.53 13.99
C SER A 164 -6.08 -11.48 12.89
N VAL A 165 -5.26 -11.60 11.85
CA VAL A 165 -5.31 -10.71 10.67
C VAL A 165 -6.67 -10.82 9.99
N PHE A 166 -7.22 -12.04 9.91
CA PHE A 166 -8.54 -12.27 9.33
C PHE A 166 -9.66 -11.65 10.18
N ASP A 167 -9.55 -11.66 11.52
CA ASP A 167 -10.58 -11.05 12.36
C ASP A 167 -10.57 -9.51 12.27
N ILE A 168 -9.39 -8.88 12.11
CA ILE A 168 -9.34 -7.44 11.82
C ILE A 168 -10.08 -7.11 10.52
N GLU A 169 -9.89 -7.92 9.48
CA GLU A 169 -10.61 -7.75 8.21
C GLU A 169 -12.12 -7.90 8.39
N LYS A 170 -12.57 -8.94 9.08
CA LYS A 170 -14.00 -9.14 9.43
C LYS A 170 -14.56 -7.93 10.21
N ALA A 171 -13.79 -7.37 11.13
CA ALA A 171 -14.20 -6.19 11.90
C ALA A 171 -14.38 -4.95 11.00
N LEU A 172 -13.37 -4.64 10.18
CA LEU A 172 -13.41 -3.51 9.25
C LEU A 172 -14.54 -3.67 8.23
N TRP A 173 -14.73 -4.88 7.73
CA TRP A 173 -15.84 -5.22 6.83
C TRP A 173 -17.19 -4.98 7.50
N THR A 174 -17.38 -5.47 8.73
CA THR A 174 -18.63 -5.34 9.49
C THR A 174 -18.98 -3.87 9.74
N ILE A 175 -18.00 -3.08 10.24
CA ILE A 175 -18.17 -1.63 10.46
C ILE A 175 -18.57 -0.93 9.17
N HIS A 176 -17.93 -1.27 8.05
CA HIS A 176 -18.25 -0.69 6.76
C HIS A 176 -19.68 -1.05 6.31
N GLN A 177 -20.11 -2.31 6.43
CA GLN A 177 -21.46 -2.70 6.02
C GLN A 177 -22.54 -2.04 6.88
N LEU A 178 -22.32 -1.99 8.19
CA LEU A 178 -23.20 -1.24 9.10
C LEU A 178 -23.34 0.20 8.63
N LYS A 179 -22.23 0.89 8.33
CA LYS A 179 -22.29 2.30 7.94
C LYS A 179 -22.95 2.55 6.57
N TYR A 180 -22.63 1.73 5.57
CA TYR A 180 -22.92 2.06 4.17
C TYR A 180 -24.00 1.18 3.52
N LYS A 181 -24.19 -0.06 3.97
CA LYS A 181 -25.12 -1.01 3.34
C LYS A 181 -26.41 -1.18 4.14
N ILE A 182 -26.31 -1.25 5.47
CA ILE A 182 -27.45 -1.46 6.36
C ILE A 182 -27.47 -0.49 7.56
N PRO A 183 -27.40 0.85 7.34
CA PRO A 183 -27.27 1.84 8.42
C PRO A 183 -28.41 1.85 9.44
N ASN A 184 -29.58 1.33 9.07
CA ASN A 184 -30.75 1.25 9.95
C ASN A 184 -30.93 -0.11 10.62
N TYR A 185 -30.00 -1.06 10.43
CA TYR A 185 -30.08 -2.39 11.05
C TYR A 185 -29.92 -2.29 12.57
N ASP A 186 -28.90 -1.56 13.02
CA ASP A 186 -28.64 -1.24 14.41
C ASP A 186 -27.92 0.13 14.47
N PRO A 187 -28.66 1.24 14.63
CA PRO A 187 -28.07 2.57 14.60
C PRO A 187 -27.06 2.82 15.73
N GLU A 188 -27.31 2.27 16.93
CA GLU A 188 -26.43 2.45 18.08
C GLU A 188 -25.09 1.73 17.87
N LEU A 189 -25.13 0.48 17.42
CA LEU A 189 -23.94 -0.27 17.04
C LEU A 189 -23.20 0.45 15.90
N THR A 190 -23.93 0.92 14.88
CA THR A 190 -23.36 1.60 13.71
C THR A 190 -22.59 2.85 14.12
N ASP A 191 -23.20 3.73 14.93
CA ASP A 191 -22.57 4.97 15.36
C ASP A 191 -21.39 4.72 16.30
N THR A 192 -21.53 3.77 17.23
CA THR A 192 -20.44 3.40 18.15
C THR A 192 -19.25 2.82 17.39
N SER A 193 -19.50 1.89 16.45
CA SER A 193 -18.50 1.28 15.56
C SER A 193 -17.76 2.31 14.75
N TRP A 194 -18.53 3.18 14.11
CA TRP A 194 -17.99 4.17 13.20
C TRP A 194 -17.14 5.21 13.93
N ASN A 195 -17.60 5.66 15.09
CA ASN A 195 -16.84 6.59 15.93
C ASN A 195 -15.56 5.95 16.48
N ALA A 196 -15.60 4.67 16.87
CA ALA A 196 -14.39 3.95 17.29
C ALA A 196 -13.37 3.86 16.15
N TYR A 197 -13.82 3.53 14.94
CA TYR A 197 -12.98 3.50 13.73
C TYR A 197 -12.38 4.87 13.37
N LEU A 198 -13.18 5.95 13.37
CA LEU A 198 -12.73 7.28 12.96
C LEU A 198 -11.67 7.86 13.90
N ASN A 199 -11.74 7.52 15.18
CA ASN A 199 -10.84 8.05 16.22
C ASN A 199 -9.66 7.11 16.53
N ASP A 200 -9.51 6.01 15.78
CA ASP A 200 -8.41 5.07 15.93
C ASP A 200 -7.11 5.66 15.35
N SER A 201 -6.15 5.96 16.23
CA SER A 201 -4.87 6.56 15.85
C SER A 201 -4.04 5.67 14.91
N HIS A 202 -4.13 4.35 15.03
CA HIS A 202 -3.35 3.43 14.21
C HIS A 202 -3.96 3.28 12.83
N ILE A 203 -5.28 3.21 12.72
CA ILE A 203 -6.00 3.27 11.44
C ILE A 203 -5.74 4.60 10.75
N LEU A 204 -5.84 5.74 11.46
CA LEU A 204 -5.52 7.04 10.90
C LEU A 204 -4.08 7.10 10.38
N ARG A 205 -3.12 6.55 11.15
CA ARG A 205 -1.73 6.43 10.72
C ARG A 205 -1.59 5.61 9.44
N ILE A 206 -2.24 4.45 9.33
CA ILE A 206 -2.20 3.62 8.13
C ILE A 206 -2.83 4.33 6.94
N ARG A 207 -3.98 4.99 7.12
CA ARG A 207 -4.64 5.77 6.06
C ARG A 207 -3.75 6.88 5.53
N VAL A 208 -3.10 7.63 6.43
CA VAL A 208 -2.13 8.66 6.05
C VAL A 208 -0.93 8.03 5.36
N LYS A 209 -0.37 6.93 5.89
CA LYS A 209 0.74 6.21 5.27
C LYS A 209 0.39 5.76 3.84
N ASN A 210 -0.77 5.17 3.63
CA ASN A 210 -1.19 4.67 2.31
C ASN A 210 -1.48 5.80 1.32
N LEU A 211 -2.07 6.92 1.78
CA LEU A 211 -2.21 8.13 0.98
C LEU A 211 -0.84 8.71 0.60
N LEU A 212 0.09 8.75 1.54
CA LEU A 212 1.45 9.22 1.30
C LEU A 212 2.19 8.28 0.35
N ASP A 213 2.06 6.97 0.46
CA ASP A 213 2.64 6.01 -0.49
C ASP A 213 2.14 6.25 -1.92
N GLU A 214 0.88 6.64 -2.09
CA GLU A 214 0.30 7.00 -3.38
C GLU A 214 0.87 8.33 -3.90
N ILE A 215 0.92 9.35 -3.06
CA ILE A 215 1.50 10.65 -3.42
C ILE A 215 2.99 10.53 -3.72
N TRP A 216 3.72 9.73 -2.96
CA TRP A 216 5.17 9.60 -3.06
C TRP A 216 5.63 8.55 -4.06
N GLY A 217 4.75 7.65 -4.48
CA GLY A 217 5.04 6.65 -5.49
C GLY A 217 5.50 7.24 -6.83
N ASP A 218 6.05 6.39 -7.68
CA ASP A 218 6.58 6.79 -9.00
C ASP A 218 5.47 7.12 -10.01
N ASN A 219 4.19 6.93 -9.65
CA ASN A 219 3.04 7.17 -10.52
C ASN A 219 2.73 8.65 -10.72
N ILE A 220 3.18 9.50 -9.79
CA ILE A 220 3.03 10.96 -9.87
C ILE A 220 4.44 11.51 -10.09
N ASP A 221 4.61 12.41 -11.05
CA ASP A 221 5.90 13.05 -11.26
C ASP A 221 6.17 14.12 -10.19
N ASP A 222 7.46 14.37 -9.91
CA ASP A 222 7.87 15.29 -8.85
C ASP A 222 7.41 16.75 -9.10
N ASP A 223 7.16 17.17 -10.35
CA ASP A 223 6.62 18.50 -10.65
C ASP A 223 5.15 18.61 -10.22
N LEU A 224 4.33 17.61 -10.55
CA LEU A 224 2.95 17.55 -10.06
C LEU A 224 2.87 17.45 -8.52
N LYS A 225 3.73 16.64 -7.89
CA LYS A 225 3.80 16.58 -6.41
C LYS A 225 4.14 17.94 -5.80
N SER A 226 5.10 18.66 -6.38
CA SER A 226 5.47 20.00 -5.89
C SER A 226 4.31 21.00 -5.98
N ARG A 227 3.52 20.95 -7.06
CA ARG A 227 2.33 21.80 -7.23
C ARG A 227 1.25 21.51 -6.20
N ILE A 228 1.02 20.23 -5.88
CA ILE A 228 0.04 19.81 -4.87
C ILE A 228 0.48 20.25 -3.46
N LEU A 229 1.76 20.12 -3.15
CA LEU A 229 2.28 20.35 -1.79
C LEU A 229 2.60 21.81 -1.48
N LYS A 230 2.72 22.68 -2.49
CA LYS A 230 3.07 24.10 -2.33
C LYS A 230 2.37 24.78 -1.15
N GLU A 231 1.06 24.54 -0.99
CA GLU A 231 0.25 25.22 0.04
C GLU A 231 0.27 24.53 1.41
N LYS A 232 0.74 23.27 1.49
CA LYS A 232 0.72 22.45 2.70
C LYS A 232 2.09 22.27 3.32
N ASP A 233 3.11 22.10 2.48
CA ASP A 233 4.51 21.92 2.87
C ASP A 233 5.42 22.53 1.77
N PRO A 234 5.71 23.85 1.86
CA PRO A 234 6.55 24.54 0.86
C PRO A 234 7.98 23.99 0.77
N GLU A 235 8.54 23.47 1.87
CA GLU A 235 9.91 22.95 1.91
C GLU A 235 10.02 21.67 1.10
N VAL A 236 9.12 20.71 1.36
CA VAL A 236 9.06 19.47 0.59
C VAL A 236 8.69 19.76 -0.87
N ALA A 237 7.76 20.69 -1.12
CA ALA A 237 7.42 21.11 -2.47
C ALA A 237 8.63 21.67 -3.23
N LEU A 238 9.46 22.51 -2.58
CA LEU A 238 10.67 23.05 -3.18
C LEU A 238 11.70 21.96 -3.51
N ILE A 239 11.89 20.99 -2.61
CA ILE A 239 12.80 19.86 -2.81
C ILE A 239 12.43 19.08 -4.06
N LEU A 240 11.14 18.80 -4.26
CA LEU A 240 10.63 18.05 -5.40
C LEU A 240 10.72 18.85 -6.70
N ALA A 241 10.34 20.13 -6.67
CA ALA A 241 10.43 21.00 -7.84
C ALA A 241 11.88 21.06 -8.36
N MET A 242 12.86 21.20 -7.46
CA MET A 242 14.27 21.25 -7.85
C MET A 242 14.85 19.89 -8.23
N ARG A 243 14.33 18.78 -7.67
CA ARG A 243 14.70 17.43 -8.12
C ARG A 243 14.21 17.18 -9.53
N HIS A 244 12.98 17.58 -9.85
CA HIS A 244 12.45 17.52 -11.21
C HIS A 244 13.28 18.40 -12.16
N PHE A 245 13.61 19.63 -11.74
CA PHE A 245 14.47 20.53 -12.52
C PHE A 245 15.83 19.88 -12.86
N GLU A 246 16.48 19.26 -11.88
CA GLU A 246 17.75 18.56 -12.07
C GLU A 246 17.60 17.40 -13.08
N GLN A 247 16.55 16.60 -12.97
CA GLN A 247 16.28 15.49 -13.91
C GLN A 247 16.07 16.00 -15.34
N SER A 248 15.32 17.08 -15.51
CA SER A 248 15.09 17.71 -16.82
C SER A 248 16.39 18.28 -17.40
N LEU A 249 17.24 18.89 -16.58
CA LEU A 249 18.57 19.34 -16.99
C LEU A 249 19.45 18.17 -17.46
N TRP A 250 19.48 17.07 -16.71
CA TRP A 250 20.20 15.86 -17.11
C TRP A 250 19.73 15.32 -18.45
N ALA A 251 18.42 15.25 -18.67
CA ALA A 251 17.83 14.80 -19.92
C ALA A 251 18.19 15.73 -21.09
N SER A 252 18.16 17.04 -20.86
CA SER A 252 18.54 18.06 -21.85
C SER A 252 20.02 17.97 -22.22
N VAL A 253 20.91 17.90 -21.23
CA VAL A 253 22.36 17.74 -21.42
C VAL A 253 22.66 16.44 -22.17
N ALA A 254 22.01 15.33 -21.83
CA ALA A 254 22.20 14.04 -22.51
C ALA A 254 21.89 14.06 -24.00
N LYS A 255 20.97 14.93 -24.44
CA LYS A 255 20.68 15.14 -25.87
C LYS A 255 21.74 16.01 -26.57
N LYS A 256 22.41 16.90 -25.84
CA LYS A 256 23.34 17.90 -26.39
C LYS A 256 24.80 17.48 -26.36
N VAL A 257 25.23 16.67 -25.38
CA VAL A 257 26.65 16.37 -25.16
C VAL A 257 26.99 14.90 -25.38
N GLY A 258 28.23 14.65 -25.84
CA GLY A 258 28.75 13.29 -26.00
C GLY A 258 29.06 12.57 -24.68
N ARG A 259 29.21 11.25 -24.74
CA ARG A 259 29.41 10.35 -23.59
C ARG A 259 30.57 10.78 -22.66
N ALA A 260 31.70 11.20 -23.24
CA ALA A 260 32.86 11.66 -22.46
C ALA A 260 32.56 12.90 -21.60
N LYS A 261 31.82 13.88 -22.14
CA LYS A 261 31.44 15.09 -21.41
C LYS A 261 30.39 14.78 -20.34
N MET A 262 29.48 13.85 -20.63
CA MET A 262 28.50 13.35 -19.66
C MET A 262 29.19 12.70 -18.44
N ASP A 263 30.22 11.89 -18.66
CA ASP A 263 30.96 11.24 -17.57
C ASP A 263 31.75 12.25 -16.71
N GLU A 264 32.29 13.31 -17.32
CA GLU A 264 32.92 14.43 -16.60
C GLU A 264 31.93 15.17 -15.69
N ILE A 265 30.72 15.47 -16.20
CA ILE A 265 29.68 16.15 -15.41
C ILE A 265 29.23 15.28 -14.24
N LYS A 266 29.04 13.97 -14.45
CA LYS A 266 28.71 13.01 -13.39
C LYS A 266 29.78 12.92 -12.30
N LEU A 267 31.06 12.97 -12.66
CA LEU A 267 32.16 13.04 -11.70
C LEU A 267 32.12 14.32 -10.86
N SER A 268 31.70 15.45 -11.43
CA SER A 268 31.53 16.72 -10.71
C SER A 268 30.36 16.70 -9.71
N ALA A 269 29.34 15.87 -9.95
CA ALA A 269 28.19 15.75 -9.07
C ALA A 269 28.59 15.32 -7.66
N LYS A 270 29.58 14.41 -7.57
CA LYS A 270 30.16 13.93 -6.32
C LYS A 270 30.90 15.01 -5.52
N LYS A 271 31.18 16.17 -6.13
CA LYS A 271 31.86 17.33 -5.51
C LYS A 271 30.90 18.48 -5.17
N GLY A 272 29.58 18.29 -5.29
CA GLY A 272 28.57 19.27 -4.88
C GLY A 272 28.27 20.40 -5.89
N ASN A 273 28.93 20.43 -7.05
CA ASN A 273 28.79 21.52 -8.04
C ASN A 273 27.86 21.18 -9.21
N ILE A 274 26.90 20.27 -9.01
CA ILE A 274 26.18 19.63 -10.11
C ILE A 274 25.31 20.60 -10.91
N LEU A 275 24.56 21.46 -10.22
CA LEU A 275 23.67 22.42 -10.87
C LEU A 275 24.43 23.34 -11.82
N ILE A 276 25.58 23.88 -11.37
CA ILE A 276 26.40 24.79 -12.16
C ILE A 276 26.86 24.10 -13.44
N LYS A 277 27.34 22.86 -13.35
CA LYS A 277 27.82 22.09 -14.51
C LYS A 277 26.72 21.72 -15.49
N LEU A 278 25.53 21.38 -14.99
CA LEU A 278 24.38 21.12 -15.84
C LEU A 278 23.94 22.40 -16.58
N MET A 279 23.88 23.53 -15.87
CA MET A 279 23.49 24.81 -16.47
C MET A 279 24.51 25.40 -17.44
N GLU A 280 25.81 25.15 -17.21
CA GLU A 280 26.87 25.46 -18.17
C GLU A 280 26.68 24.64 -19.46
N ALA A 281 26.39 23.35 -19.33
CA ALA A 281 26.20 22.45 -20.46
C ALA A 281 24.90 22.67 -21.24
N THR A 282 23.88 23.30 -20.63
CA THR A 282 22.65 23.70 -21.33
C THR A 282 22.73 25.06 -22.02
N GLU A 283 23.83 25.80 -21.87
CA GLU A 283 24.02 27.19 -22.33
C GLU A 283 22.95 28.16 -21.77
N ALA A 284 22.49 27.91 -20.54
CA ALA A 284 21.48 28.75 -19.91
C ALA A 284 21.95 30.21 -19.72
N ASP A 285 21.00 31.14 -19.84
CA ASP A 285 21.21 32.58 -19.64
C ASP A 285 21.72 32.91 -18.21
N SER A 286 22.43 34.03 -18.07
CA SER A 286 23.04 34.46 -16.80
C SER A 286 22.02 34.71 -15.69
N ASP A 287 20.84 35.23 -16.04
CA ASP A 287 19.78 35.54 -15.07
C ASP A 287 19.07 34.27 -14.62
N LEU A 288 18.86 33.31 -15.55
CA LEU A 288 18.35 31.98 -15.21
C LEU A 288 19.30 31.24 -14.26
N LYS A 289 20.62 31.33 -14.50
CA LYS A 289 21.67 30.76 -13.63
C LYS A 289 21.61 31.31 -12.21
N LYS A 290 21.49 32.64 -12.07
CA LYS A 290 21.37 33.27 -10.75
C LYS A 290 20.10 32.84 -10.03
N LYS A 291 18.96 32.81 -10.73
CA LYS A 291 17.67 32.36 -10.17
C LYS A 291 17.75 30.90 -9.69
N ALA A 292 18.24 30.00 -10.53
CA ALA A 292 18.38 28.59 -10.20
C ALA A 292 19.34 28.35 -9.02
N GLN A 293 20.47 29.05 -8.96
CA GLN A 293 21.41 28.95 -7.84
C GLN A 293 20.82 29.41 -6.52
N ARG A 294 20.09 30.54 -6.52
CA ARG A 294 19.41 31.05 -5.32
C ARG A 294 18.42 30.02 -4.77
N ILE A 295 17.60 29.45 -5.66
CA ILE A 295 16.56 28.48 -5.28
C ILE A 295 17.19 27.15 -4.85
N TRP A 296 18.26 26.71 -5.50
CA TRP A 296 19.01 25.51 -5.13
C TRP A 296 19.64 25.62 -3.74
N HIS A 297 20.12 26.79 -3.38
CA HIS A 297 20.62 27.04 -2.03
C HIS A 297 19.52 26.87 -0.97
N LYS A 298 18.33 27.47 -1.20
CA LYS A 298 17.16 27.27 -0.34
C LYS A 298 16.77 25.80 -0.22
N ARG A 299 16.75 25.06 -1.33
CA ARG A 299 16.51 23.62 -1.35
C ARG A 299 17.52 22.84 -0.50
N ASN A 300 18.80 23.18 -0.58
CA ASN A 300 19.83 22.49 0.21
C ASN A 300 19.68 22.78 1.71
N ASN A 301 19.30 24.00 2.07
CA ASN A 301 19.02 24.35 3.46
C ASN A 301 17.82 23.55 3.99
N ALA A 302 16.74 23.45 3.22
CA ALA A 302 15.57 22.63 3.54
C ALA A 302 15.92 21.13 3.69
N MET A 303 16.78 20.59 2.81
CA MET A 303 17.20 19.17 2.87
C MET A 303 18.10 18.81 4.05
N HIS A 304 18.95 19.75 4.49
CA HIS A 304 20.00 19.48 5.47
C HIS A 304 19.68 20.03 6.87
N GLY A 305 18.52 20.66 7.05
CA GLY A 305 17.98 21.00 8.36
C GLY A 305 18.88 21.94 9.16
N LEU A 306 19.57 22.88 8.51
CA LEU A 306 20.31 23.95 9.19
C LEU A 306 19.31 24.97 9.78
N HIS A 307 18.52 24.55 10.76
CA HIS A 307 17.55 25.39 11.47
C HIS A 307 18.07 25.74 12.86
N ASP A 308 18.78 26.87 12.98
CA ASP A 308 18.92 27.59 14.25
C ASP A 308 17.70 28.51 14.52
N SER A 309 16.67 28.50 13.67
CA SER A 309 15.50 29.39 13.77
C SER A 309 14.18 28.68 13.47
N ALA A 310 13.14 29.01 14.24
CA ALA A 310 11.81 28.39 14.26
C ALA A 310 10.87 28.74 13.08
N GLU A 311 11.34 29.45 12.05
CA GLU A 311 10.55 29.75 10.85
C GLU A 311 11.11 29.03 9.61
N SER A 312 10.20 28.50 8.81
CA SER A 312 10.52 27.92 7.49
C SER A 312 11.11 29.01 6.60
N SER A 313 12.32 28.77 6.07
CA SER A 313 13.01 29.71 5.17
C SER A 313 12.48 29.68 3.73
N VAL A 314 11.52 28.79 3.44
CA VAL A 314 10.98 28.52 2.11
C VAL A 314 9.54 29.01 2.04
N SER A 315 9.28 29.93 1.11
CA SER A 315 7.94 30.47 0.85
C SER A 315 7.24 29.75 -0.31
N THR A 316 5.92 29.90 -0.41
CA THR A 316 5.15 29.45 -1.59
C THR A 316 5.67 30.09 -2.89
N THR A 317 6.14 31.34 -2.83
CA THR A 317 6.75 32.04 -3.97
C THR A 317 8.05 31.36 -4.43
N ASP A 318 8.88 30.87 -3.50
CA ASP A 318 10.10 30.12 -3.85
C ASP A 318 9.78 28.83 -4.62
N VAL A 319 8.69 28.16 -4.23
CA VAL A 319 8.19 26.97 -4.92
C VAL A 319 7.66 27.33 -6.32
N GLU A 320 6.94 28.44 -6.47
CA GLU A 320 6.44 28.91 -7.77
C GLU A 320 7.59 29.22 -8.74
N GLU A 321 8.63 29.89 -8.25
CA GLU A 321 9.81 30.16 -9.03
C GLU A 321 10.56 28.88 -9.43
N ALA A 322 10.60 27.86 -8.56
CA ALA A 322 11.18 26.56 -8.87
C ALA A 322 10.37 25.81 -9.95
N ILE A 323 9.04 25.83 -9.85
CA ILE A 323 8.14 25.26 -10.86
C ILE A 323 8.27 26.01 -12.20
N GLU A 324 8.47 27.32 -12.17
CA GLU A 324 8.71 28.11 -13.37
C GLU A 324 10.00 27.69 -14.08
N LEU A 325 11.08 27.41 -13.32
CA LEU A 325 12.33 26.88 -13.88
C LEU A 325 12.11 25.57 -14.64
N ASN A 326 11.23 24.69 -14.17
CA ASN A 326 10.90 23.43 -14.87
C ASN A 326 10.35 23.66 -16.28
N LYS A 327 9.58 24.74 -16.48
CA LYS A 327 9.02 25.09 -17.80
C LYS A 327 10.07 25.57 -18.79
N LEU A 328 11.21 26.04 -18.31
CA LEU A 328 12.25 26.69 -19.12
C LEU A 328 13.31 25.71 -19.64
N VAL A 329 13.31 24.45 -19.18
CA VAL A 329 14.28 23.41 -19.57
C VAL A 329 13.69 22.34 -20.49
N ASN A 330 12.35 22.26 -20.57
CA ASN A 330 11.62 21.31 -21.43
C ASN A 330 11.56 21.74 -22.90
#